data_AF-A0A5J6ZD82-F1
#
_entry.id   AF-A0A5J6ZD82-F1
#
_cell.length_a   1.000
_cell.length_b   1.000
_cell.length_c   1.000
_cell.angle_alpha   90.00
_cell.angle_beta   90.00
_cell.angle_gamma   90.00
#
_symmetry.space_group_name_H-M   'P 1'
#
loop_
_entity.id
_entity.type
_entity.pdbx_description
1 polymer ?
#
loop_
_entity_poly.entity_id
_entity_poly.type
_entity_poly.pdbx_seq_one_letter_code
_entity_poly.pdbx_strand_id
1 'polypeptide(L)'
;MKILVMRPSSEGRKLANILNNIGILSWHISLFDFLPSTTSISLSKKKYELYTSDKIIIFSKKSVYYTNLYLNKNNLHWPLSPDYYTIGKGTALVLKKYIKKKFYFQKMKKIVNLY
;
A
#
# COMPACT_ATOMS: atom_id res chain seq x y z
N MET A 1 -28.75 -6.30 9.99
CA MET A 1 -27.74 -5.22 10.16
C MET A 1 -27.54 -4.53 8.81
N LYS A 2 -27.39 -3.20 8.79
CA LYS A 2 -27.17 -2.40 7.57
C LYS A 2 -25.78 -1.77 7.66
N ILE A 3 -24.96 -1.87 6.62
CA ILE A 3 -23.56 -1.38 6.64
C ILE A 3 -23.33 -0.33 5.55
N LEU A 4 -22.71 0.79 5.93
CA LEU A 4 -22.16 1.75 4.97
C LEU A 4 -20.63 1.63 4.94
N VAL A 5 -20.09 1.18 3.81
CA VAL A 5 -18.64 1.04 3.61
C VAL A 5 -18.08 2.37 3.12
N MET A 6 -17.22 2.98 3.93
CA MET A 6 -16.63 4.31 3.66
C MET A 6 -15.19 4.27 3.10
N ARG A 7 -14.74 3.11 2.61
CA ARG A 7 -13.38 2.90 2.12
C ARG A 7 -13.17 3.46 0.71
N PRO A 8 -11.91 3.76 0.31
CA PRO A 8 -11.54 4.16 -1.05
C PRO A 8 -12.12 3.24 -2.12
N SER A 9 -12.53 3.84 -3.24
CA SER A 9 -13.48 3.26 -4.19
C SER A 9 -13.26 1.80 -4.59
N SER A 10 -12.03 1.40 -4.91
CA SER A 10 -11.76 0.02 -5.35
C SER A 10 -11.98 -1.03 -4.25
N GLU A 11 -11.48 -0.76 -3.04
CA GLU A 11 -11.57 -1.71 -1.91
C GLU A 11 -12.93 -1.63 -1.23
N GLY A 12 -13.54 -0.44 -1.17
CA GLY A 12 -14.84 -0.22 -0.56
C GLY A 12 -15.96 -0.91 -1.33
N ARG A 13 -16.00 -0.74 -2.66
CA ARG A 13 -16.97 -1.41 -3.52
C ARG A 13 -16.84 -2.93 -3.46
N LYS A 14 -15.60 -3.44 -3.49
CA LYS A 14 -15.34 -4.89 -3.37
C LYS A 14 -15.87 -5.44 -2.05
N LEU A 15 -15.65 -4.73 -0.94
CA LEU A 15 -16.16 -5.16 0.37
C LEU A 15 -17.69 -5.13 0.43
N ALA A 16 -18.33 -4.06 -0.03
CA ALA A 16 -19.79 -3.98 -0.06
C ALA A 16 -20.40 -5.13 -0.88
N ASN A 17 -19.81 -5.47 -2.03
CA ASN A 17 -20.25 -6.60 -2.84
C ASN A 17 -20.10 -7.94 -2.10
N ILE A 18 -18.96 -8.18 -1.44
CA ILE A 18 -18.75 -9.40 -0.64
C ILE A 18 -19.79 -9.51 0.46
N LEU A 19 -20.08 -8.41 1.17
CA LEU A 19 -21.06 -8.37 2.25
C LEU A 19 -22.48 -8.65 1.73
N ASN A 20 -22.87 -8.02 0.62
CA ASN A 20 -24.16 -8.29 -0.01
C ASN A 20 -24.30 -9.76 -0.44
N ASN A 21 -23.24 -10.35 -0.99
CA ASN A 21 -23.23 -11.76 -1.42
C ASN A 21 -23.41 -12.75 -0.28
N ILE A 22 -23.06 -12.38 0.96
CA ILE A 22 -23.28 -13.21 2.15
C ILE A 22 -24.55 -12.81 2.93
N GLY A 23 -25.45 -12.01 2.31
CA GLY A 23 -26.74 -11.62 2.88
C GLY A 23 -26.70 -10.41 3.82
N ILE A 24 -25.59 -9.67 3.88
CA ILE A 24 -25.47 -8.47 4.72
C ILE A 24 -25.68 -7.22 3.85
N LEU A 25 -26.84 -6.58 3.99
CA LEU A 25 -27.22 -5.39 3.22
C LEU A 25 -26.20 -4.25 3.42
N SER A 26 -25.50 -3.92 2.33
CA SER A 26 -24.34 -3.03 2.36
C SER A 26 -24.32 -2.04 1.18
N TRP A 27 -23.94 -0.79 1.46
CA TRP A 27 -23.70 0.25 0.46
C TRP A 27 -22.25 0.73 0.52
N HIS A 28 -21.78 1.38 -0.55
CA HIS A 28 -20.45 1.95 -0.62
C HIS A 28 -20.52 3.45 -0.96
N ILE A 29 -19.80 4.26 -0.19
CA ILE A 29 -19.47 5.65 -0.50
C ILE A 29 -17.97 5.85 -0.22
N SER A 30 -17.23 6.49 -1.11
CA SER A 30 -15.82 6.81 -0.84
C SER A 30 -15.75 8.17 -0.15
N LEU A 31 -15.12 8.27 1.02
CA LEU A 31 -14.93 9.57 1.68
C LEU A 31 -13.68 10.32 1.19
N PHE A 32 -12.71 9.59 0.63
CA PHE A 32 -11.46 10.15 0.16
C PHE A 32 -10.84 9.25 -0.90
N ASP A 33 -10.00 9.86 -1.73
CA ASP A 33 -9.15 9.16 -2.67
C ASP A 33 -7.68 9.40 -2.35
N PHE A 34 -6.82 8.55 -2.91
CA PHE A 34 -5.38 8.72 -2.80
C PHE A 34 -4.85 9.42 -4.04
N LEU A 35 -3.86 10.30 -3.83
CA LEU A 35 -3.11 10.98 -4.88
C LEU A 35 -1.62 10.89 -4.55
N PRO A 36 -0.73 10.93 -5.56
CA PRO A 36 0.71 11.02 -5.31
C PRO A 36 1.03 12.36 -4.62
N SER A 37 2.01 12.36 -3.72
CA SER A 37 2.45 13.58 -3.04
C SER A 37 3.10 14.56 -4.02
N THR A 38 2.70 15.83 -3.96
CA THR A 38 3.28 16.95 -4.71
C THR A 38 4.21 17.83 -3.85
N THR A 39 4.37 17.49 -2.57
CA THR A 39 5.15 18.25 -1.59
C THR A 39 6.66 18.17 -1.82
N SER A 40 7.44 18.92 -1.04
CA SER A 40 8.91 18.82 -1.01
C SER A 40 9.44 17.42 -0.66
N ILE A 41 8.65 16.61 0.04
CA ILE A 41 8.97 15.22 0.44
C ILE A 41 8.58 14.21 -0.65
N SER A 42 8.17 14.67 -1.83
CA SER A 42 7.77 13.79 -2.93
C SER A 42 8.94 12.95 -3.47
N LEU A 43 8.62 11.76 -3.97
CA LEU A 43 9.60 10.81 -4.48
C LEU A 43 10.44 11.39 -5.63
N SER A 44 9.87 12.29 -6.44
CA SER A 44 10.58 12.97 -7.52
C SER A 44 11.76 13.80 -7.01
N LYS A 45 11.66 14.38 -5.81
CA LYS A 45 12.72 15.16 -5.17
C LYS A 45 13.68 14.29 -4.34
N LYS A 46 13.27 13.08 -3.96
CA LYS A 46 14.05 12.13 -3.15
C LYS A 46 14.57 10.92 -3.94
N LYS A 47 14.73 11.07 -5.26
CA LYS A 47 15.22 9.99 -6.12
C LYS A 47 16.60 9.51 -5.65
N TYR A 48 17.53 10.41 -5.36
CA TYR A 48 18.86 10.03 -4.89
C TYR A 48 18.79 9.17 -3.63
N GLU A 49 18.06 9.64 -2.61
CA GLU A 49 17.86 8.92 -1.35
C GLU A 49 17.25 7.53 -1.57
N LEU A 50 16.31 7.38 -2.52
CA LEU A 50 15.72 6.08 -2.86
C LEU A 50 16.78 5.05 -3.29
N TYR A 51 17.74 5.46 -4.12
CA TYR A 51 18.76 4.57 -4.69
C TYR A 51 19.98 4.35 -3.78
N THR A 52 20.26 5.29 -2.87
CA THR A 52 21.39 5.21 -1.94
C THR A 52 21.02 4.70 -0.56
N SER A 53 19.74 4.44 -0.30
CA SER A 53 19.29 3.83 0.95
C SER A 53 19.74 2.38 1.08
N ASP A 54 20.22 2.01 2.26
CA ASP A 54 20.46 0.60 2.63
C ASP A 54 19.16 -0.13 3.02
N LYS A 55 18.16 0.61 3.51
CA LYS A 55 16.91 0.05 4.02
C LYS A 55 15.73 0.89 3.56
N ILE A 56 14.67 0.23 3.09
CA ILE A 56 13.42 0.87 2.69
C ILE A 56 12.25 0.24 3.45
N ILE A 57 11.51 1.06 4.20
CA ILE A 57 10.33 0.64 4.97
C ILE A 57 9.07 1.12 4.24
N ILE A 58 8.14 0.20 3.99
CA ILE A 58 6.94 0.44 3.19
C ILE A 58 5.68 0.19 4.05
N PHE A 59 4.94 1.27 4.27
CA PHE A 59 3.79 1.28 5.18
C PHE A 59 2.46 0.92 4.51
N SER A 60 2.33 1.02 3.19
CA SER A 60 1.04 0.77 2.53
C SER A 60 1.18 0.21 1.11
N LYS A 61 0.13 -0.49 0.66
CA LYS A 61 -0.02 -0.89 -0.76
C LYS A 61 -0.02 0.33 -1.69
N LYS A 62 -0.53 1.48 -1.23
CA LYS A 62 -0.57 2.72 -2.02
C LYS A 62 0.82 3.32 -2.20
N SER A 63 1.70 3.24 -1.20
CA SER A 63 3.11 3.63 -1.33
C SER A 63 3.80 2.83 -2.43
N VAL A 64 3.59 1.50 -2.47
CA VAL A 64 4.12 0.66 -3.56
C VAL A 64 3.58 1.10 -4.93
N TYR A 65 2.26 1.31 -5.01
CA TYR A 65 1.60 1.70 -6.26
C TYR A 65 2.14 3.03 -6.83
N TYR A 66 2.19 4.09 -6.02
CA TYR A 66 2.65 5.40 -6.50
C TYR A 66 4.16 5.45 -6.75
N THR A 67 4.97 4.74 -5.95
CA THR A 67 6.40 4.57 -6.25
C THR A 67 6.58 3.86 -7.58
N ASN A 68 5.85 2.77 -7.83
CA ASN A 68 5.95 2.05 -9.10
C ASN A 68 5.49 2.90 -10.29
N LEU A 69 4.40 3.67 -10.14
CA LEU A 69 3.96 4.61 -11.17
C LEU A 69 5.04 5.65 -11.49
N TYR A 70 5.66 6.23 -10.45
CA TYR A 70 6.75 7.19 -10.63
C TYR A 70 7.94 6.54 -11.35
N LEU A 71 8.37 5.36 -10.93
CA LEU A 71 9.50 4.66 -11.55
C LEU A 71 9.22 4.35 -13.02
N ASN A 72 8.05 3.78 -13.34
CA ASN A 72 7.65 3.48 -14.70
C ASN A 72 7.61 4.74 -15.58
N LYS A 73 7.02 5.84 -15.09
CA LYS A 73 6.96 7.12 -15.83
C LYS A 73 8.33 7.72 -16.14
N ASN A 74 9.36 7.37 -15.36
CA ASN A 74 10.71 7.90 -15.51
C ASN A 74 11.70 6.86 -16.09
N ASN A 75 11.21 5.73 -16.61
CA ASN A 75 12.04 4.61 -17.09
C ASN A 75 13.07 4.14 -16.04
N LEU A 76 12.64 4.12 -14.78
CA LEU A 76 13.44 3.70 -13.64
C LEU A 76 12.98 2.33 -13.13
N HIS A 77 13.83 1.68 -12.34
CA HIS A 77 13.54 0.39 -11.71
C HIS A 77 13.65 0.49 -10.20
N TRP A 78 12.97 -0.41 -9.49
CA TRP A 78 13.14 -0.52 -8.04
C TRP A 78 14.62 -0.83 -7.71
N PRO A 79 15.24 -0.12 -6.75
CA PRO A 79 16.63 -0.37 -6.39
C PRO A 79 16.80 -1.78 -5.80
N LEU A 80 17.85 -2.49 -6.21
CA LEU A 80 18.08 -3.87 -5.77
C LEU A 80 18.95 -3.97 -4.51
N SER A 81 19.76 -2.93 -4.24
CA SER A 81 20.64 -2.84 -3.09
C SER A 81 19.90 -2.92 -1.75
N PRO A 82 18.86 -2.10 -1.46
CA PRO A 82 18.29 -2.04 -0.12
C PRO A 82 17.65 -3.34 0.36
N ASP A 83 17.58 -3.47 1.67
CA ASP A 83 16.67 -4.38 2.34
C ASP A 83 15.28 -3.76 2.45
N TYR A 84 14.27 -4.52 2.03
CA TYR A 84 12.87 -4.08 2.03
C TYR A 84 12.10 -4.64 3.23
N TYR A 85 11.46 -3.73 3.96
CA TYR A 85 10.59 -4.02 5.08
C TYR A 85 9.18 -3.54 4.76
N THR A 86 8.17 -4.36 5.05
CA THR A 86 6.77 -3.95 4.90
C THR A 86 6.01 -4.13 6.20
N ILE A 87 5.10 -3.21 6.51
CA ILE A 87 4.35 -3.25 7.78
C ILE A 87 3.37 -4.43 7.86
N GLY A 88 3.01 -5.05 6.74
CA GLY A 88 2.08 -6.16 6.73
C GLY A 88 2.10 -6.99 5.45
N LYS A 89 1.64 -8.25 5.57
CA LYS A 89 1.61 -9.25 4.49
C LYS A 89 0.94 -8.73 3.21
N GLY A 90 -0.14 -7.96 3.33
CA GLY A 90 -0.85 -7.40 2.18
C GLY A 90 0.00 -6.43 1.35
N THR A 91 0.85 -5.63 1.99
CA THR A 91 1.80 -4.73 1.32
C THR A 91 2.95 -5.53 0.71
N ALA A 92 3.48 -6.51 1.44
CA ALA A 92 4.52 -7.43 1.01
C ALA A 92 4.15 -8.16 -0.31
N LEU A 93 2.93 -8.68 -0.40
CA LEU A 93 2.43 -9.36 -1.60
C LEU A 93 2.35 -8.44 -2.83
N VAL A 94 2.02 -7.16 -2.64
CA VAL A 94 2.01 -6.18 -3.73
C VAL A 94 3.43 -5.86 -4.16
N LEU A 95 4.35 -5.65 -3.21
CA LEU A 95 5.77 -5.37 -3.51
C LEU A 95 6.45 -6.51 -4.28
N LYS A 96 6.12 -7.77 -3.95
CA LYS A 96 6.66 -8.97 -4.63
C LYS A 96 6.46 -8.98 -6.14
N LYS A 97 5.44 -8.27 -6.64
CA LYS A 97 5.17 -8.15 -8.08
C LYS A 97 6.27 -7.39 -8.81
N TYR A 98 7.01 -6.53 -8.11
CA TYR A 98 8.02 -5.63 -8.69
C TYR A 98 9.44 -6.01 -8.30
N ILE A 99 9.64 -6.64 -7.14
CA ILE A 99 10.97 -7.00 -6.64
C ILE A 99 11.03 -8.51 -6.39
N LYS A 100 11.93 -9.20 -7.10
CA LYS A 100 12.20 -10.64 -6.95
C LYS A 100 13.25 -10.94 -5.85
N LYS A 101 13.26 -10.16 -4.76
CA LYS A 101 14.16 -10.34 -3.60
C LYS A 101 13.36 -10.85 -2.39
N LYS A 102 14.03 -11.51 -1.43
CA LYS A 102 13.42 -11.80 -0.12
C LYS A 102 13.17 -10.46 0.59
N PHE A 103 11.97 -10.26 1.11
CA PHE A 103 11.58 -9.09 1.90
C PHE A 103 10.96 -9.55 3.21
N TYR A 104 11.14 -8.74 4.26
CA TYR A 104 10.62 -9.03 5.58
C TYR A 104 9.30 -8.30 5.78
N PHE A 105 8.32 -8.96 6.39
CA PHE A 105 7.10 -8.32 6.81
C PHE A 105 6.78 -8.68 8.25
N GLN A 106 6.24 -7.72 8.98
CA GLN A 106 5.86 -7.97 10.36
C GLN A 106 4.74 -9.01 10.39
N LYS A 107 5.01 -10.16 11.02
CA LYS A 107 4.01 -11.17 11.32
C LYS A 107 3.15 -10.57 12.44
N MET A 108 1.92 -10.16 12.15
CA MET A 108 1.00 -9.72 13.21
C MET A 108 0.81 -10.87 14.21
N LYS A 109 1.53 -10.81 15.33
CA LYS A 109 1.30 -11.60 16.54
C LYS A 109 1.56 -10.71 17.75
N LYS A 110 0.55 -9.93 18.08
CA LYS A 110 0.04 -9.68 19.44
C LYS A 110 -1.13 -8.73 19.26
N ILE A 111 -2.32 -9.15 19.68
CA ILE A 111 -3.42 -8.23 19.97
C ILE A 111 -2.85 -7.37 21.10
N VAL A 112 -2.46 -6.14 20.79
CA VAL A 112 -2.19 -5.15 21.82
C VAL A 112 -3.57 -4.74 22.31
N ASN A 113 -3.96 -5.22 23.49
CA ASN A 113 -5.10 -4.65 24.18
C ASN A 113 -4.74 -3.20 24.45
N LEU A 114 -5.42 -2.28 23.76
CA LEU A 114 -5.50 -0.90 24.19
C LEU A 114 -6.42 -0.91 25.40
N TYR A 115 -5.83 -0.71 26.58
CA TYR A 115 -6.56 -0.39 27.80
C TYR A 115 -7.12 1.03 27.71
#